data_AF-A0A926JZD2-F1
#
_entry.id   AF-A0A926JZD2-F1
#
_cell.length_a   1.000
_cell.length_b   1.000
_cell.length_c   1.000
_cell.angle_alpha   90.00
_cell.angle_beta   90.00
_cell.angle_gamma   90.00
#
_symmetry.space_group_name_H-M   'P 1'
#
loop_
_entity.id
_entity.type
_entity.pdbx_description
1 polymer ?
#
loop_
_entity_poly.entity_id
_entity_poly.type
_entity_poly.pdbx_seq_one_letter_code
_entity_poly.pdbx_strand_id
1 'polypeptide(L)'
;MQRWYGLDDIPADLGPTVVTLGNFDGVHRGHREVLTRVVREAAARDALPVAVTFEPHPIAVLYPDRAPAAVMSLGQRLDALESVGLGAVLVIEFTREFAQQTPEEFVRGTFVEALGVAAVVVGKDTRFGVRNSGDVETLRELGEVHGFEVIALDDIGEGEAQGARWSSTQLRAELLAGKVDHAAQMLGRPHRVTGTVVHGDHRGRELGFPTANLSQDHEGLVPADGVYAGWLVRLDLADGDPDRTLPAAVSVGTNPTFDGHQRRVEAYVLDRTDLDLYGERVAVEFVSHLRPTLKFDSIEVLVEQMTQDVERCREILSAIVPS
;
A
#
# COMPACT_ATOMS: atom_id res chain seq x y z
N MET A 1 -0.35 4.13 -17.17
CA MET A 1 -0.20 2.65 -17.19
C MET A 1 -1.55 2.02 -17.54
N GLN A 2 -1.59 0.98 -18.38
CA GLN A 2 -2.84 0.25 -18.68
C GLN A 2 -3.27 -0.62 -17.48
N ARG A 3 -4.57 -0.81 -17.29
CA ARG A 3 -5.14 -1.62 -16.19
C ARG A 3 -6.13 -2.61 -16.82
N TRP A 4 -5.84 -3.90 -16.73
CA TRP A 4 -6.67 -4.99 -17.27
C TRP A 4 -7.31 -5.76 -16.11
N TYR A 5 -8.63 -5.91 -16.09
CA TYR A 5 -9.39 -6.59 -15.04
C TYR A 5 -9.89 -7.94 -15.56
N GLY A 6 -8.94 -8.84 -15.81
CA GLY A 6 -9.18 -10.14 -16.44
C GLY A 6 -8.45 -10.28 -17.77
N LEU A 7 -8.42 -11.50 -18.29
CA LEU A 7 -7.68 -11.81 -19.52
C LEU A 7 -8.34 -11.21 -20.77
N ASP A 8 -9.66 -11.02 -20.76
CA ASP A 8 -10.43 -10.49 -21.90
C ASP A 8 -10.18 -8.99 -22.16
N ASP A 9 -9.63 -8.28 -21.17
CA ASP A 9 -9.25 -6.87 -21.30
C ASP A 9 -7.90 -6.68 -22.02
N ILE A 10 -7.16 -7.77 -22.23
CA ILE A 10 -5.82 -7.72 -22.84
C ILE A 10 -5.97 -7.53 -24.37
N PRO A 11 -5.24 -6.55 -24.97
CA PRO A 11 -5.28 -6.36 -26.42
C PRO A 11 -4.85 -7.60 -27.20
N ALA A 12 -5.60 -7.95 -28.25
CA ALA A 12 -5.30 -9.14 -29.06
C ALA A 12 -3.99 -9.03 -29.86
N ASP A 13 -3.53 -7.81 -30.12
CA ASP A 13 -2.27 -7.49 -30.80
C ASP A 13 -1.15 -7.11 -29.82
N LEU A 14 -1.25 -7.56 -28.56
CA LEU A 14 -0.21 -7.35 -27.55
C LEU A 14 1.14 -7.93 -28.03
N GLY A 15 2.16 -7.07 -28.04
CA GLY A 15 3.55 -7.48 -28.30
C GLY A 15 4.17 -8.29 -27.15
N PRO A 16 5.48 -8.59 -27.20
CA PRO A 16 6.13 -9.34 -26.13
C PRO A 16 6.04 -8.61 -24.79
N THR A 17 5.92 -9.36 -23.70
CA THR A 17 5.89 -8.81 -22.34
C THR A 17 7.05 -9.32 -21.48
N VAL A 18 7.42 -8.52 -20.47
CA VAL A 18 8.19 -9.01 -19.32
C VAL A 18 7.27 -8.94 -18.11
N VAL A 19 7.09 -10.08 -17.46
CA VAL A 19 6.05 -10.26 -16.45
C VAL A 19 6.65 -10.48 -15.07
N THR A 20 6.03 -9.92 -14.04
CA THR A 20 6.17 -10.39 -12.65
C THR A 20 4.80 -10.77 -12.11
N LEU A 21 4.77 -11.63 -11.09
CA LEU A 21 3.54 -11.98 -10.37
C LEU A 21 3.70 -11.72 -8.87
N GLY A 22 2.62 -11.31 -8.21
CA GLY A 22 2.61 -11.15 -6.76
C GLY A 22 1.37 -10.43 -6.25
N ASN A 23 1.12 -10.55 -4.94
CA ASN A 23 0.04 -9.79 -4.31
C ASN A 23 0.35 -8.29 -4.20
N PHE A 24 1.65 -7.95 -4.17
CA PHE A 24 2.19 -6.59 -4.06
C PHE A 24 1.59 -5.74 -2.93
N ASP A 25 1.07 -6.36 -1.85
CA ASP A 25 0.44 -5.63 -0.75
C ASP A 25 1.47 -4.72 -0.06
N GLY A 26 1.21 -3.41 -0.07
CA GLY A 26 2.13 -2.37 0.40
C GLY A 26 3.18 -1.89 -0.63
N VAL A 27 3.44 -2.61 -1.73
CA VAL A 27 4.48 -2.24 -2.74
C VAL A 27 5.78 -1.74 -2.08
N HIS A 28 6.26 -2.50 -1.08
CA HIS A 28 7.47 -2.17 -0.31
C HIS A 28 8.72 -2.23 -1.18
N ARG A 29 9.86 -1.77 -0.65
CA ARG A 29 11.14 -1.71 -1.39
C ARG A 29 11.55 -3.05 -2.02
N GLY A 30 11.32 -4.18 -1.34
CA GLY A 30 11.50 -5.51 -1.93
C GLY A 30 10.67 -5.76 -3.21
N HIS A 31 9.38 -5.36 -3.22
CA HIS A 31 8.57 -5.39 -4.44
C HIS A 31 9.11 -4.41 -5.50
N ARG A 32 9.49 -3.19 -5.10
CA ARG A 32 10.01 -2.17 -6.02
C ARG A 32 11.26 -2.63 -6.75
N GLU A 33 12.12 -3.44 -6.14
CA GLU A 33 13.27 -4.03 -6.83
C GLU A 33 12.84 -4.97 -7.96
N VAL A 34 11.96 -5.93 -7.66
CA VAL A 34 11.41 -6.86 -8.67
C VAL A 34 10.77 -6.09 -9.82
N LEU A 35 9.94 -5.11 -9.48
CA LEU A 35 9.24 -4.27 -10.46
C LEU A 35 10.20 -3.42 -11.29
N THR A 36 11.23 -2.83 -10.68
CA THR A 36 12.26 -2.05 -11.39
C THR A 36 13.05 -2.95 -12.34
N ARG A 37 13.34 -4.19 -11.93
CA ARG A 37 14.00 -5.18 -12.77
C ARG A 37 13.13 -5.56 -13.97
N VAL A 38 11.82 -5.73 -13.79
CA VAL A 38 10.86 -5.95 -14.89
C VAL A 38 10.92 -4.81 -15.90
N VAL A 39 10.84 -3.56 -15.45
CA VAL A 39 10.92 -2.38 -16.33
C VAL A 39 12.22 -2.36 -17.13
N ARG A 40 13.35 -2.62 -16.47
CA ARG A 40 14.67 -2.68 -17.12
C ARG A 40 14.73 -3.78 -18.18
N GLU A 41 14.22 -4.97 -17.87
CA GLU A 41 14.28 -6.11 -18.78
C GLU A 41 13.32 -6.01 -19.95
N ALA A 42 12.18 -5.35 -19.74
CA ALA A 42 11.25 -5.01 -20.78
C ALA A 42 11.88 -4.04 -21.78
N ALA A 43 12.53 -2.98 -21.29
CA ALA A 43 13.25 -2.02 -22.13
C ALA A 43 14.38 -2.67 -22.95
N ALA A 44 15.12 -3.62 -22.37
CA ALA A 44 16.19 -4.34 -23.06
C ALA A 44 15.68 -5.28 -24.18
N ARG A 45 14.39 -5.63 -24.16
CA ARG A 45 13.74 -6.58 -25.09
C ARG A 45 12.72 -5.93 -26.03
N ASP A 46 12.57 -4.60 -25.98
CA ASP A 46 11.48 -3.89 -26.66
C ASP A 46 10.10 -4.51 -26.33
N ALA A 47 9.91 -4.83 -25.06
CA ALA A 47 8.74 -5.52 -24.52
C ALA A 47 7.97 -4.61 -23.54
N LEU A 48 6.71 -4.94 -23.26
CA LEU A 48 5.88 -4.25 -22.28
C LEU A 48 6.14 -4.79 -20.86
N PRO A 49 6.49 -3.95 -19.86
CA PRO A 49 6.62 -4.39 -18.47
C PRO A 49 5.23 -4.53 -17.83
N VAL A 50 4.90 -5.74 -17.39
CA VAL A 50 3.58 -6.10 -16.83
C VAL A 50 3.72 -6.69 -15.44
N ALA A 51 2.88 -6.23 -14.50
CA ALA A 51 2.69 -6.94 -13.23
C ALA A 51 1.34 -7.65 -13.21
N VAL A 52 1.34 -8.91 -12.78
CA VAL A 52 0.14 -9.70 -12.51
C VAL A 52 -0.13 -9.70 -11.01
N THR A 53 -1.30 -9.21 -10.62
CA THR A 53 -1.76 -9.15 -9.22
C THR A 53 -3.16 -9.74 -9.11
N PHE A 54 -3.60 -9.93 -7.86
CA PHE A 54 -4.84 -10.61 -7.53
C PHE A 54 -5.76 -9.71 -6.70
N GLU A 55 -7.05 -9.75 -7.03
CA GLU A 55 -8.12 -9.16 -6.23
C GLU A 55 -9.37 -10.07 -6.26
N PRO A 56 -9.98 -10.45 -5.13
CA PRO A 56 -9.53 -10.21 -3.75
C PRO A 56 -8.18 -10.88 -3.46
N HIS A 57 -7.57 -10.51 -2.33
CA HIS A 57 -6.31 -11.15 -1.91
C HIS A 57 -6.48 -12.69 -1.77
N PRO A 58 -5.54 -13.53 -2.25
CA PRO A 58 -5.70 -14.99 -2.24
C PRO A 58 -6.04 -15.60 -0.87
N ILE A 59 -5.42 -15.10 0.20
CA ILE A 59 -5.72 -15.54 1.57
C ILE A 59 -7.17 -15.21 1.96
N ALA A 60 -7.72 -14.07 1.53
CA ALA A 60 -9.10 -13.70 1.84
C ALA A 60 -10.12 -14.68 1.22
N VAL A 61 -9.77 -15.28 0.09
CA VAL A 61 -10.62 -16.23 -0.63
C VAL A 61 -10.45 -17.65 -0.07
N LEU A 62 -9.20 -18.07 0.17
CA LEU A 62 -8.87 -19.42 0.64
C LEU A 62 -9.17 -19.60 2.14
N TYR A 63 -8.88 -18.58 2.94
CA TYR A 63 -8.94 -18.60 4.39
C TYR A 63 -9.56 -17.28 4.92
N PRO A 64 -10.85 -17.03 4.66
CA PRO A 64 -11.50 -15.76 5.00
C PRO A 64 -11.34 -15.37 6.48
N ASP A 65 -11.44 -16.34 7.40
CA ASP A 65 -11.30 -16.11 8.84
C ASP A 65 -9.87 -15.74 9.28
N ARG A 66 -8.88 -15.89 8.40
CA ARG A 66 -7.46 -15.63 8.66
C ARG A 66 -6.86 -14.58 7.73
N ALA A 67 -7.71 -13.94 6.92
CA ALA A 67 -7.28 -12.91 5.98
C ALA A 67 -6.67 -11.74 6.76
N PRO A 68 -5.38 -11.44 6.55
CA PRO A 68 -4.81 -10.26 7.17
C PRO A 68 -5.44 -9.01 6.53
N ALA A 69 -5.59 -7.94 7.30
CA ALA A 69 -6.03 -6.66 6.77
C ALA A 69 -5.07 -6.19 5.67
N ALA A 70 -5.59 -5.76 4.53
CA ALA A 70 -4.77 -5.25 3.43
C ALA A 70 -4.00 -4.00 3.86
N VAL A 71 -2.71 -3.93 3.53
CA VAL A 71 -1.92 -2.71 3.81
C VAL A 71 -2.38 -1.57 2.90
N MET A 72 -2.68 -1.88 1.64
CA MET A 72 -3.21 -0.94 0.65
C MET A 72 -4.50 -1.46 0.02
N SER A 73 -5.41 -0.56 -0.33
CA SER A 73 -6.51 -0.89 -1.25
C SER A 73 -5.96 -1.31 -2.62
N LEU A 74 -6.80 -1.91 -3.47
CA LEU A 74 -6.42 -2.16 -4.87
C LEU A 74 -6.04 -0.85 -5.57
N GLY A 75 -6.83 0.22 -5.39
CA GLY A 75 -6.55 1.52 -6.00
C GLY A 75 -5.17 2.06 -5.62
N GLN A 76 -4.88 2.13 -4.33
CA GLN A 76 -3.57 2.55 -3.81
C GLN A 76 -2.43 1.68 -4.33
N ARG A 77 -2.65 0.37 -4.45
CA ARG A 77 -1.66 -0.58 -4.99
C ARG A 77 -1.39 -0.31 -6.47
N LEU A 78 -2.43 -0.09 -7.27
CA LEU A 78 -2.30 0.22 -8.70
C LEU A 78 -1.57 1.54 -8.92
N ASP A 79 -1.87 2.57 -8.14
CA ASP A 79 -1.17 3.86 -8.22
C ASP A 79 0.32 3.72 -7.81
N ALA A 80 0.60 2.91 -6.79
CA ALA A 80 1.97 2.60 -6.38
C ALA A 80 2.74 1.79 -7.44
N LEU A 81 2.09 0.85 -8.12
CA LEU A 81 2.67 0.08 -9.23
C LEU A 81 2.95 0.99 -10.45
N GLU A 82 2.05 1.91 -10.76
CA GLU A 82 2.22 2.91 -11.81
C GLU A 82 3.44 3.80 -11.57
N SER A 83 3.68 4.19 -10.31
CA SER A 83 4.86 4.99 -9.93
C SER A 83 6.22 4.33 -10.19
N VAL A 84 6.26 3.02 -10.44
CA VAL A 84 7.51 2.28 -10.74
C VAL A 84 7.82 2.31 -12.25
N GLY A 85 6.88 2.72 -13.10
CA GLY A 85 7.07 2.79 -14.55
C GLY A 85 6.65 1.53 -15.30
N LEU A 86 5.72 0.74 -14.75
CA LEU A 86 5.10 -0.36 -15.48
C LEU A 86 4.28 0.16 -16.67
N GLY A 87 4.20 -0.67 -17.72
CA GLY A 87 3.38 -0.40 -18.89
C GLY A 87 1.93 -0.83 -18.69
N ALA A 88 1.71 -1.96 -18.01
CA ALA A 88 0.39 -2.46 -17.65
C ALA A 88 0.37 -3.23 -16.32
N VAL A 89 -0.82 -3.36 -15.75
CA VAL A 89 -1.12 -4.31 -14.66
C VAL A 89 -2.31 -5.16 -15.07
N LEU A 90 -2.16 -6.49 -14.92
CA LEU A 90 -3.24 -7.45 -15.00
C LEU A 90 -3.73 -7.77 -13.59
N VAL A 91 -4.98 -7.42 -13.29
CA VAL A 91 -5.68 -7.79 -12.07
C VAL A 91 -6.52 -9.03 -12.36
N ILE A 92 -6.10 -10.17 -11.82
CA ILE A 92 -6.85 -11.42 -11.94
C ILE A 92 -7.83 -11.52 -10.78
N GLU A 93 -9.09 -11.81 -11.11
CA GLU A 93 -10.08 -12.16 -10.09
C GLU A 93 -9.69 -13.47 -9.42
N PHE A 94 -9.31 -13.41 -8.14
CA PHE A 94 -8.91 -14.62 -7.41
C PHE A 94 -10.15 -15.34 -6.87
N THR A 95 -10.54 -16.43 -7.52
CA THR A 95 -11.67 -17.27 -7.08
C THR A 95 -11.17 -18.62 -6.55
N ARG A 96 -12.05 -19.37 -5.87
CA ARG A 96 -11.72 -20.75 -5.44
C ARG A 96 -11.47 -21.68 -6.63
N GLU A 97 -12.12 -21.41 -7.76
CA GLU A 97 -11.93 -22.11 -9.02
C GLU A 97 -10.57 -21.77 -9.62
N PHE A 98 -10.22 -20.48 -9.71
CA PHE A 98 -8.90 -20.04 -10.16
C PHE A 98 -7.78 -20.66 -9.32
N ALA A 99 -7.97 -20.76 -8.00
CA ALA A 99 -7.00 -21.39 -7.09
C ALA A 99 -6.77 -22.90 -7.30
N GLN A 100 -7.59 -23.58 -8.12
CA GLN A 100 -7.38 -24.99 -8.48
C GLN A 100 -6.43 -25.18 -9.67
N GLN A 101 -6.09 -24.11 -10.40
CA GLN A 101 -5.19 -24.22 -11.55
C GLN A 101 -3.81 -24.76 -11.13
N THR A 102 -3.33 -25.74 -11.87
CA THR A 102 -1.95 -26.21 -11.76
C THR A 102 -0.97 -25.11 -12.19
N PRO A 103 0.32 -25.20 -11.77
CA PRO A 103 1.36 -24.28 -12.26
C PRO A 103 1.41 -24.17 -13.79
N GLU A 104 1.29 -25.30 -14.49
CA GLU A 104 1.29 -25.35 -15.97
C GLU A 104 0.08 -24.65 -16.56
N GLU A 105 -1.14 -24.93 -16.08
CA GLU A 105 -2.36 -24.27 -16.57
C GLU A 105 -2.31 -22.76 -16.38
N PHE A 106 -1.87 -22.31 -15.21
CA PHE A 106 -1.73 -20.88 -14.92
C PHE A 106 -0.71 -20.21 -15.83
N VAL A 107 0.50 -20.78 -15.97
CA VAL A 107 1.58 -20.21 -16.80
C VAL A 107 1.19 -20.23 -18.27
N ARG A 108 0.69 -21.36 -18.78
CA ARG A 108 0.28 -21.47 -20.19
C ARG A 108 -0.83 -20.48 -20.53
N GLY A 109 -1.92 -20.47 -19.75
CA GLY A 109 -3.05 -19.58 -20.04
C GLY A 109 -2.74 -18.11 -19.82
N THR A 110 -2.10 -17.77 -18.71
CA THR A 110 -1.88 -16.37 -18.32
C THR A 110 -0.64 -15.77 -18.98
N PHE A 111 0.51 -16.45 -18.92
CA PHE A 111 1.76 -15.85 -19.35
C PHE A 111 2.03 -16.09 -20.83
N VAL A 112 1.79 -17.31 -21.32
CA VAL A 112 2.12 -17.68 -22.70
C VAL A 112 1.01 -17.22 -23.65
N GLU A 113 -0.22 -17.69 -23.44
CA GLU A 113 -1.34 -17.45 -24.36
C GLU A 113 -1.85 -16.02 -24.30
N ALA A 114 -2.08 -15.48 -23.09
CA ALA A 114 -2.67 -14.15 -22.93
C ALA A 114 -1.65 -13.00 -22.98
N LEU A 115 -0.47 -13.16 -22.36
CA LEU A 115 0.51 -12.07 -22.23
C LEU A 115 1.69 -12.14 -23.21
N GLY A 116 1.85 -13.23 -23.98
CA GLY A 116 2.98 -13.35 -24.90
C GLY A 116 4.34 -13.14 -24.20
N VAL A 117 4.53 -13.80 -23.06
CA VAL A 117 5.69 -13.58 -22.19
C VAL A 117 7.02 -13.89 -22.90
N ALA A 118 7.98 -12.97 -22.80
CA ALA A 118 9.36 -13.15 -23.23
C ALA A 118 10.30 -13.43 -22.04
N ALA A 119 10.00 -12.84 -20.88
CA ALA A 119 10.72 -13.12 -19.64
C ALA A 119 9.81 -12.95 -18.41
N VAL A 120 10.08 -13.74 -17.38
CA VAL A 120 9.45 -13.67 -16.06
C VAL A 120 10.49 -13.24 -15.02
N VAL A 121 10.21 -12.19 -14.26
CA VAL A 121 11.04 -11.74 -13.14
C VAL A 121 10.30 -12.02 -11.84
N VAL A 122 10.93 -12.75 -10.92
CA VAL A 122 10.32 -13.16 -9.64
C VAL A 122 11.33 -13.16 -8.50
N GLY A 123 10.86 -13.07 -7.26
CA GLY A 123 11.69 -13.37 -6.08
C GLY A 123 11.97 -14.87 -5.96
N LYS A 124 13.11 -15.24 -5.38
CA LYS A 124 13.52 -16.66 -5.21
C LYS A 124 12.54 -17.51 -4.38
N ASP A 125 11.72 -16.87 -3.57
CA ASP A 125 10.74 -17.54 -2.70
C ASP A 125 9.33 -17.64 -3.33
N THR A 126 9.17 -17.20 -4.58
CA THR A 126 7.87 -17.17 -5.26
C THR A 126 7.24 -18.55 -5.31
N ARG A 127 5.95 -18.60 -4.96
CA ARG A 127 5.10 -19.79 -5.04
C ARG A 127 3.81 -19.46 -5.79
N PHE A 128 3.32 -20.40 -6.58
CA PHE A 128 2.10 -20.23 -7.37
C PHE A 128 1.47 -21.59 -7.70
N GLY A 129 0.32 -21.54 -8.37
CA GLY A 129 -0.49 -22.72 -8.69
C GLY A 129 -1.16 -23.35 -7.46
N VAL A 130 -1.95 -24.39 -7.71
CA VAL A 130 -2.75 -25.06 -6.70
C VAL A 130 -1.89 -25.48 -5.50
N ARG A 131 -2.30 -25.08 -4.30
CA ARG A 131 -1.58 -25.34 -3.04
C ARG A 131 -0.11 -24.90 -3.04
N ASN A 132 0.24 -23.84 -3.78
CA ASN A 132 1.62 -23.34 -3.88
C ASN A 132 2.60 -24.41 -4.39
N SER A 133 2.14 -25.29 -5.29
CA SER A 133 2.90 -26.43 -5.81
C SER A 133 3.98 -26.05 -6.83
N GLY A 134 3.86 -24.87 -7.46
CA GLY A 134 4.86 -24.34 -8.37
C GLY A 134 5.82 -23.39 -7.67
N ASP A 135 7.06 -23.36 -8.15
CA ASP A 135 8.10 -22.43 -7.71
C ASP A 135 9.00 -21.96 -8.85
N VAL A 136 10.09 -21.27 -8.50
CA VAL A 136 11.04 -20.74 -9.49
C VAL A 136 11.61 -21.82 -10.40
N GLU A 137 11.81 -23.05 -9.90
CA GLU A 137 12.31 -24.13 -10.75
C GLU A 137 11.22 -24.62 -11.70
N THR A 138 9.98 -24.75 -11.21
CA THR A 138 8.83 -25.00 -12.09
C THR A 138 8.70 -23.94 -13.19
N LEU A 139 8.92 -22.66 -12.88
CA LEU A 139 8.92 -21.60 -13.89
C LEU A 139 10.02 -21.78 -14.91
N ARG A 140 11.23 -22.20 -14.50
CA ARG A 140 12.35 -22.45 -15.43
C ARG A 140 12.04 -23.60 -16.37
N GLU A 141 11.55 -24.71 -15.85
CA GLU A 141 11.13 -25.87 -16.65
C GLU A 141 10.06 -25.46 -17.68
N LEU A 142 9.04 -24.71 -17.25
CA LEU A 142 8.01 -24.20 -18.15
C LEU A 142 8.56 -23.15 -19.13
N GLY A 143 9.55 -22.36 -18.73
CA GLY A 143 10.25 -21.40 -19.57
C GLY A 143 11.03 -22.08 -20.70
N GLU A 144 11.70 -23.20 -20.41
CA GLU A 144 12.37 -24.02 -21.42
C GLU A 144 11.38 -24.62 -22.44
N VAL A 145 10.20 -25.04 -21.97
CA VAL A 145 9.15 -25.62 -22.82
C VAL A 145 8.45 -24.57 -23.69
N HIS A 146 8.14 -23.40 -23.12
CA HIS A 146 7.31 -22.38 -23.78
C HIS A 146 8.11 -21.21 -24.37
N GLY A 147 9.43 -21.16 -24.18
CA GLY A 147 10.32 -20.20 -24.83
C GLY A 147 10.43 -18.84 -24.13
N PHE A 148 10.39 -18.79 -22.80
CA PHE A 148 10.60 -17.56 -22.01
C PHE A 148 11.73 -17.70 -20.99
N GLU A 149 12.41 -16.60 -20.70
CA GLU A 149 13.49 -16.55 -19.71
C GLU A 149 12.94 -16.36 -18.27
N VAL A 150 13.59 -16.96 -17.27
CA VAL A 150 13.24 -16.74 -15.86
C VAL A 150 14.39 -16.07 -15.11
N ILE A 151 14.12 -14.91 -14.54
CA ILE A 151 15.07 -14.08 -13.81
C ILE A 151 14.66 -14.07 -12.33
N ALA A 152 15.40 -14.82 -11.51
CA ALA A 152 15.14 -14.92 -10.08
C ALA A 152 16.02 -13.96 -9.27
N LEU A 153 15.39 -13.11 -8.45
CA LEU A 153 16.06 -12.15 -7.58
C LEU A 153 16.19 -12.67 -6.15
N ASP A 154 17.32 -12.36 -5.51
CA ASP A 154 17.50 -12.58 -4.07
C ASP A 154 16.57 -11.70 -3.23
N ASP A 155 16.18 -12.20 -2.05
CA ASP A 155 15.41 -11.42 -1.08
C ASP A 155 16.27 -10.25 -0.56
N ILE A 156 15.65 -9.08 -0.38
CA ILE A 156 16.31 -7.85 0.08
C ILE A 156 15.65 -7.34 1.37
N GLY A 157 16.47 -6.87 2.31
CA GLY A 157 16.08 -5.97 3.41
C GLY A 157 17.26 -5.55 4.29
N GLU A 158 16.99 -4.69 5.28
CA GLU A 158 18.03 -4.07 6.12
C GLU A 158 18.33 -4.92 7.38
N GLY A 159 19.55 -5.47 7.45
CA GLY A 159 20.12 -6.10 8.65
C GLY A 159 21.23 -7.12 8.32
N GLU A 160 22.31 -7.13 9.11
CA GLU A 160 23.44 -8.09 8.95
C GLU A 160 23.07 -9.55 9.33
N ALA A 161 21.88 -9.76 9.89
CA ALA A 161 21.36 -11.10 10.17
C ALA A 161 20.73 -11.70 8.91
N GLN A 162 21.10 -12.95 8.58
CA GLN A 162 20.39 -13.77 7.60
C GLN A 162 18.86 -13.69 7.88
N GLY A 163 18.09 -13.03 6.99
CA GLY A 163 16.63 -13.00 7.07
C GLY A 163 15.95 -11.67 7.42
N ALA A 164 16.67 -10.54 7.44
CA ALA A 164 16.01 -9.23 7.48
C ALA A 164 15.36 -8.92 6.13
N ARG A 165 14.17 -9.48 5.88
CA ARG A 165 13.45 -9.38 4.61
C ARG A 165 12.27 -8.43 4.73
N TRP A 166 12.18 -7.46 3.82
CA TRP A 166 10.96 -6.67 3.70
C TRP A 166 9.81 -7.53 3.18
N SER A 167 8.72 -7.62 3.94
CA SER A 167 7.51 -8.37 3.59
C SER A 167 6.25 -7.60 4.00
N SER A 168 5.14 -7.83 3.31
CA SER A 168 3.84 -7.29 3.70
C SER A 168 3.41 -7.73 5.10
N THR A 169 3.82 -8.92 5.54
CA THR A 169 3.56 -9.43 6.90
C THR A 169 4.25 -8.59 7.96
N GLN A 170 5.56 -8.33 7.80
CA GLN A 170 6.30 -7.49 8.73
C GLN A 170 5.81 -6.04 8.66
N LEU A 171 5.59 -5.50 7.46
CA LEU A 171 5.09 -4.13 7.28
C LEU A 171 3.76 -3.92 8.03
N ARG A 172 2.84 -4.87 7.92
CA ARG A 172 1.58 -4.87 8.66
C ARG A 172 1.80 -4.93 10.16
N ALA A 173 2.72 -5.76 10.63
CA ALA A 173 3.04 -5.86 12.06
C ALA A 173 3.60 -4.54 12.62
N GLU A 174 4.49 -3.86 11.89
CA GLU A 174 5.03 -2.56 12.31
C GLU A 174 3.92 -1.49 12.37
N LEU A 175 3.03 -1.43 11.36
CA LEU A 175 1.89 -0.50 11.35
C LEU A 175 0.92 -0.76 12.51
N LEU A 176 0.57 -2.02 12.75
CA LEU A 176 -0.30 -2.42 13.88
C LEU A 176 0.36 -2.22 15.25
N ALA A 177 1.68 -2.08 15.30
CA ALA A 177 2.43 -1.70 16.49
C ALA A 177 2.65 -0.18 16.62
N GLY A 178 2.15 0.62 15.67
CA GLY A 178 2.33 2.09 15.65
C GLY A 178 3.72 2.56 15.20
N LYS A 179 4.58 1.65 14.74
CA LYS A 179 5.96 1.95 14.28
C LYS A 179 5.96 2.39 12.82
N VAL A 180 5.33 3.53 12.57
CA VAL A 180 5.11 4.07 11.21
C VAL A 180 6.41 4.52 10.53
N ASP A 181 7.42 4.87 11.31
CA ASP A 181 8.78 5.19 10.87
C ASP A 181 9.51 3.96 10.34
N HIS A 182 9.42 2.82 11.03
CA HIS A 182 9.92 1.54 10.55
C HIS A 182 9.19 1.10 9.28
N ALA A 183 7.85 1.23 9.26
CA ALA A 183 7.06 0.96 8.06
C ALA A 183 7.50 1.85 6.88
N ALA A 184 7.81 3.12 7.12
CA ALA A 184 8.30 4.04 6.09
C ALA A 184 9.66 3.62 5.51
N GLN A 185 10.57 3.10 6.33
CA GLN A 185 11.84 2.54 5.85
C GLN A 185 11.61 1.35 4.90
N MET A 186 10.68 0.45 5.24
CA MET A 186 10.32 -0.69 4.40
C MET A 186 9.63 -0.26 3.09
N LEU A 187 8.76 0.73 3.15
CA LEU A 187 8.01 1.27 2.00
C LEU A 187 8.88 2.16 1.09
N GLY A 188 9.91 2.79 1.66
CA GLY A 188 10.65 3.89 1.04
C GLY A 188 9.89 5.22 1.01
N ARG A 189 8.76 5.31 1.70
CA ARG A 189 7.90 6.50 1.82
C ARG A 189 7.00 6.36 3.06
N PRO A 190 6.47 7.45 3.63
CA PRO A 190 5.45 7.37 4.68
C PRO A 190 4.27 6.45 4.31
N HIS A 191 3.75 5.73 5.28
CA HIS A 191 2.50 4.97 5.09
C HIS A 191 1.33 5.95 4.97
N ARG A 192 0.33 5.60 4.16
CA ARG A 192 -0.77 6.49 3.80
C ARG A 192 -2.12 5.83 4.03
N VAL A 193 -3.05 6.58 4.62
CA VAL A 193 -4.49 6.26 4.66
C VAL A 193 -5.22 7.33 3.86
N THR A 194 -6.11 6.93 2.96
CA THR A 194 -6.86 7.85 2.09
C THR A 194 -8.34 7.80 2.42
N GLY A 195 -9.02 8.93 2.47
CA GLY A 195 -10.45 8.96 2.70
C GLY A 195 -11.07 10.30 2.35
N THR A 196 -12.40 10.34 2.35
CA THR A 196 -13.14 11.60 2.19
C THR A 196 -13.28 12.26 3.55
N VAL A 197 -13.09 13.57 3.64
CA VAL A 197 -13.29 14.28 4.90
C VAL A 197 -14.79 14.44 5.18
N VAL A 198 -15.22 13.97 6.35
CA VAL A 198 -16.61 14.01 6.81
C VAL A 198 -16.76 14.84 8.08
N HIS A 199 -18.01 15.14 8.43
CA HIS A 199 -18.32 15.82 9.69
C HIS A 199 -18.08 14.84 10.86
N GLY A 200 -17.21 15.23 11.79
CA GLY A 200 -17.01 14.54 13.06
C GLY A 200 -17.82 15.16 14.20
N ASP A 201 -17.45 14.88 15.45
CA ASP A 201 -18.17 15.37 16.64
C ASP A 201 -17.99 16.89 16.92
N HIS A 202 -17.28 17.60 16.05
CA HIS A 202 -16.95 19.04 16.13
C HIS A 202 -16.25 19.53 17.42
N ARG A 203 -15.95 18.64 18.37
CA ARG A 203 -15.32 18.97 19.67
C ARG A 203 -13.97 19.69 19.53
N GLY A 204 -13.14 19.27 18.57
CA GLY A 204 -11.85 19.92 18.33
C GLY A 204 -11.98 21.40 17.95
N ARG A 205 -12.98 21.75 17.14
CA ARG A 205 -13.21 23.14 16.68
C ARG A 205 -13.55 24.07 17.86
N GLU A 206 -14.34 23.59 18.83
CA GLU A 206 -14.66 24.36 20.05
C GLU A 206 -13.43 24.62 20.92
N LEU A 207 -12.41 23.75 20.83
CA LEU A 207 -11.15 23.85 21.57
C LEU A 207 -10.05 24.62 20.81
N GLY A 208 -10.35 25.13 19.60
CA GLY A 208 -9.36 25.81 18.74
C GLY A 208 -8.54 24.89 17.82
N PHE A 209 -8.87 23.61 17.78
CA PHE A 209 -8.20 22.57 16.98
C PHE A 209 -9.17 21.89 16.00
N PRO A 210 -9.64 22.57 14.94
CA PRO A 210 -10.51 21.93 13.95
C PRO A 210 -9.83 20.74 13.26
N THR A 211 -10.44 19.56 13.33
CA THR A 211 -9.90 18.33 12.73
C THR A 211 -10.66 17.90 11.48
N ALA A 212 -9.92 17.48 10.46
CA ALA A 212 -10.45 16.73 9.33
C ALA A 212 -10.64 15.26 9.75
N ASN A 213 -11.87 14.78 9.73
CA ASN A 213 -12.20 13.40 10.10
C ASN A 213 -12.32 12.58 8.81
N LEU A 214 -11.56 11.50 8.67
CA LEU A 214 -11.73 10.61 7.53
C LEU A 214 -13.00 9.76 7.66
N SER A 215 -13.65 9.52 6.52
CA SER A 215 -14.79 8.62 6.39
C SER A 215 -14.44 7.18 6.78
N GLN A 216 -15.45 6.39 7.17
CA GLN A 216 -15.26 5.00 7.63
C GLN A 216 -14.88 4.03 6.51
N ASP A 217 -15.14 4.39 5.25
CA ASP A 217 -14.74 3.67 4.05
C ASP A 217 -13.32 4.06 3.57
N HIS A 218 -12.50 4.62 4.46
CA HIS A 218 -11.12 4.97 4.16
C HIS A 218 -10.31 3.76 3.65
N GLU A 219 -9.38 4.03 2.76
CA GLU A 219 -8.49 3.07 2.13
C GLU A 219 -7.13 3.02 2.83
N GLY A 220 -6.61 1.81 3.02
CA GLY A 220 -5.29 1.56 3.61
C GLY A 220 -5.35 1.19 5.09
N LEU A 221 -4.32 0.47 5.55
CA LEU A 221 -4.27 -0.01 6.93
C LEU A 221 -4.07 1.14 7.92
N VAL A 222 -5.02 1.33 8.83
CA VAL A 222 -4.88 2.33 9.90
C VAL A 222 -3.87 1.83 10.96
N PRO A 223 -2.79 2.59 11.26
CA PRO A 223 -1.81 2.22 12.30
C PRO A 223 -2.43 2.08 13.69
N ALA A 224 -1.66 1.67 14.70
CA ALA A 224 -2.15 1.56 16.09
C ALA A 224 -2.80 2.86 16.62
N ASP A 225 -3.64 2.74 17.65
CA ASP A 225 -4.21 3.92 18.31
C ASP A 225 -3.12 4.78 18.95
N GLY A 226 -3.20 6.09 18.76
CA GLY A 226 -2.18 7.04 19.20
C GLY A 226 -2.23 8.35 18.43
N VAL A 227 -1.31 9.25 18.74
CA VAL A 227 -1.10 10.51 18.03
C VAL A 227 0.20 10.45 17.24
N TYR A 228 0.16 10.94 16.01
CA TYR A 228 1.24 10.87 15.05
C TYR A 228 1.54 12.25 14.46
N ALA A 229 2.80 12.50 14.12
CA ALA A 229 3.19 13.56 13.21
C ALA A 229 3.04 13.04 11.78
N GLY A 230 2.52 13.87 10.90
CA GLY A 230 2.24 13.47 9.52
C GLY A 230 1.90 14.62 8.59
N TRP A 231 1.54 14.26 7.36
CA TRP A 231 1.08 15.21 6.36
C TRP A 231 -0.36 14.91 5.98
N LEU A 232 -1.17 15.96 5.83
CA LEU A 232 -2.43 15.90 5.11
C LEU A 232 -2.17 16.31 3.66
N VAL A 233 -2.50 15.44 2.72
CA VAL A 233 -2.33 15.65 1.29
C VAL A 233 -3.71 15.75 0.63
N ARG A 234 -4.03 16.90 0.05
CA ARG A 234 -5.28 17.14 -0.70
C ARG A 234 -5.10 16.60 -2.12
N LEU A 235 -5.75 15.48 -2.44
CA LEU A 235 -5.44 14.70 -3.65
C LEU A 235 -5.94 15.35 -4.94
N ASP A 236 -6.94 16.24 -4.85
CA ASP A 236 -7.51 16.94 -6.00
C ASP A 236 -6.74 18.23 -6.35
N LEU A 237 -5.74 18.62 -5.55
CA LEU A 237 -4.88 19.76 -5.84
C LEU A 237 -3.68 19.35 -6.70
N ALA A 238 -3.31 20.23 -7.63
CA ALA A 238 -2.17 20.02 -8.51
C ALA A 238 -0.84 20.01 -7.74
N ASP A 239 0.12 19.22 -8.24
CA ASP A 239 1.48 19.19 -7.68
C ASP A 239 2.08 20.62 -7.64
N GLY A 240 2.65 20.99 -6.49
CA GLY A 240 3.22 22.31 -6.25
C GLY A 240 2.25 23.37 -5.73
N ASP A 241 0.95 23.06 -5.62
CA ASP A 241 0.02 23.93 -4.89
C ASP A 241 0.44 24.03 -3.41
N PRO A 242 0.54 25.25 -2.83
CA PRO A 242 1.01 25.44 -1.46
C PRO A 242 0.11 24.79 -0.41
N ASP A 243 -1.16 24.56 -0.72
CA ASP A 243 -2.12 23.89 0.16
C ASP A 243 -2.25 22.39 -0.14
N ARG A 244 -1.53 21.84 -1.13
CA ARG A 244 -1.60 20.41 -1.46
C ARG A 244 -1.12 19.54 -0.31
N THR A 245 0.02 19.89 0.30
CA THR A 245 0.63 19.08 1.35
C THR A 245 0.87 19.91 2.60
N LEU A 246 0.12 19.61 3.65
CA LEU A 246 0.03 20.42 4.86
C LEU A 246 0.48 19.62 6.08
N PRO A 247 1.31 20.18 6.98
CA PRO A 247 1.72 19.48 8.19
C PRO A 247 0.52 19.25 9.10
N ALA A 248 0.43 18.06 9.70
CA ALA A 248 -0.71 17.68 10.52
C ALA A 248 -0.31 16.84 11.75
N ALA A 249 -0.95 17.12 12.87
CA ALA A 249 -1.01 16.19 14.00
C ALA A 249 -2.22 15.26 13.78
N VAL A 250 -1.97 13.95 13.74
CA VAL A 250 -2.96 12.95 13.38
C VAL A 250 -3.30 12.10 14.59
N SER A 251 -4.56 12.09 15.00
CA SER A 251 -5.09 11.23 16.04
C SER A 251 -5.73 10.00 15.41
N VAL A 252 -5.33 8.81 15.89
CA VAL A 252 -5.95 7.54 15.56
C VAL A 252 -6.58 6.98 16.83
N GLY A 253 -7.88 6.69 16.76
CA GLY A 253 -8.62 6.14 17.88
C GLY A 253 -9.62 5.07 17.46
N THR A 254 -10.01 4.24 18.41
CA THR A 254 -11.06 3.24 18.22
C THR A 254 -12.27 3.58 19.09
N ASN A 255 -13.44 3.73 18.49
CA ASN A 255 -14.68 3.86 19.25
C ASN A 255 -15.33 2.46 19.38
N PRO A 256 -15.58 1.95 20.60
CA PRO A 256 -16.39 0.75 20.79
C PRO A 256 -17.82 1.06 20.33
N THR A 257 -18.29 0.39 19.28
CA THR A 257 -19.70 0.49 18.83
C THR A 257 -20.39 -0.86 18.97
N PHE A 258 -21.73 -0.85 18.92
CA PHE A 258 -22.56 -2.06 19.02
C PHE A 258 -22.30 -3.04 17.84
N ASP A 259 -21.90 -2.50 16.68
CA ASP A 259 -21.64 -3.24 15.44
C ASP A 259 -20.13 -3.53 15.22
N GLY A 260 -19.25 -3.18 16.17
CA GLY A 260 -17.82 -3.48 16.12
C GLY A 260 -16.90 -2.32 16.55
N HIS A 261 -15.61 -2.46 16.22
CA HIS A 261 -14.58 -1.44 16.49
C HIS A 261 -14.41 -0.54 15.25
N GLN A 262 -14.94 0.69 15.31
CA GLN A 262 -14.72 1.68 14.24
C GLN A 262 -13.43 2.44 14.51
N ARG A 263 -12.49 2.36 13.56
CA ARG A 263 -11.25 3.16 13.58
C ARG A 263 -11.59 4.58 13.12
N ARG A 264 -11.04 5.58 13.79
CA ARG A 264 -11.15 7.00 13.44
C ARG A 264 -9.76 7.53 13.17
N VAL A 265 -9.62 8.29 12.09
CA VAL A 265 -8.41 9.02 11.74
C VAL A 265 -8.80 10.49 11.64
N GLU A 266 -8.21 11.31 12.51
CA GLU A 266 -8.49 12.73 12.61
C GLU A 266 -7.20 13.53 12.43
N ALA A 267 -7.16 14.41 11.45
CA ALA A 267 -5.99 15.24 11.18
C ALA A 267 -6.27 16.69 11.58
N TYR A 268 -5.49 17.21 12.53
CA TYR A 268 -5.40 18.64 12.80
C TYR A 268 -4.29 19.23 11.92
N VAL A 269 -4.66 20.03 10.92
CA VAL A 269 -3.68 20.76 10.11
C VAL A 269 -3.09 21.87 10.96
N LEU A 270 -1.76 21.90 11.10
CA LEU A 270 -1.10 22.81 12.03
C LEU A 270 -1.39 24.27 11.67
N ASP A 271 -1.84 25.04 12.66
CA ASP A 271 -2.05 26.49 12.58
C ASP A 271 -3.07 26.95 11.51
N ARG A 272 -3.89 26.03 10.95
CA ARG A 272 -4.90 26.34 9.93
C ARG A 272 -6.32 26.15 10.48
N THR A 273 -7.02 27.26 10.69
CA THR A 273 -8.43 27.26 11.14
C THR A 273 -9.40 27.72 10.05
N ASP A 274 -8.87 28.19 8.92
CA ASP A 274 -9.56 28.70 7.75
C ASP A 274 -9.92 27.64 6.71
N LEU A 275 -9.34 26.43 6.83
CA LEU A 275 -9.57 25.34 5.88
C LEU A 275 -10.96 24.75 6.03
N ASP A 276 -11.70 24.70 4.92
CA ASP A 276 -12.88 23.85 4.76
C ASP A 276 -12.51 22.69 3.85
N LEU A 277 -12.38 21.50 4.43
CA LEU A 277 -11.97 20.28 3.74
C LEU A 277 -13.16 19.33 3.51
N TYR A 278 -14.37 19.66 3.95
CA TYR A 278 -15.50 18.73 3.92
C TYR A 278 -15.82 18.28 2.48
N GLY A 279 -15.92 16.97 2.29
CA GLY A 279 -16.18 16.36 0.98
C GLY A 279 -14.92 16.20 0.10
N GLU A 280 -13.78 16.75 0.51
CA GLU A 280 -12.52 16.55 -0.23
C GLU A 280 -11.96 15.16 0.00
N ARG A 281 -11.34 14.60 -1.03
CA ARG A 281 -10.56 13.37 -0.92
C ARG A 281 -9.14 13.72 -0.49
N VAL A 282 -8.75 13.26 0.69
CA VAL A 282 -7.43 13.53 1.27
C VAL A 282 -6.70 12.25 1.60
N ALA A 283 -5.39 12.35 1.68
CA ALA A 283 -4.52 11.32 2.19
C ALA A 283 -3.82 11.81 3.46
N VAL A 284 -3.68 10.94 4.44
CA VAL A 284 -2.92 11.18 5.67
C VAL A 284 -1.68 10.31 5.65
N GLU A 285 -0.51 10.94 5.61
CA GLU A 285 0.80 10.30 5.63
C GLU A 285 1.38 10.28 7.04
N PHE A 286 1.71 9.10 7.54
CA PHE A 286 2.21 8.92 8.90
C PHE A 286 3.75 8.93 8.90
N VAL A 287 4.33 9.89 9.60
CA VAL A 287 5.79 10.11 9.64
C VAL A 287 6.41 9.58 10.93
N SER A 288 5.83 9.91 12.09
CA SER A 288 6.35 9.47 13.39
C SER A 288 5.22 9.31 14.39
N HIS A 289 5.29 8.28 15.22
CA HIS A 289 4.44 8.17 16.40
C HIS A 289 4.90 9.18 17.47
N LEU A 290 3.98 9.95 18.03
CA LEU A 290 4.24 10.93 19.08
C LEU A 290 3.97 10.34 20.46
N ARG A 291 2.79 9.74 20.65
CA ARG A 291 2.36 9.17 21.93
C ARG A 291 1.17 8.24 21.77
N PRO A 292 0.96 7.30 22.72
CA PRO A 292 -0.29 6.54 22.77
C PRO A 292 -1.51 7.42 23.09
N THR A 293 -2.69 6.85 22.93
CA THR A 293 -3.95 7.48 23.37
C THR A 293 -3.97 7.65 24.88
N LEU A 294 -4.27 8.87 25.32
CA LEU A 294 -4.37 9.24 26.73
C LEU A 294 -5.82 9.58 27.09
N LYS A 295 -6.18 9.39 28.36
CA LYS A 295 -7.41 9.92 28.95
C LYS A 295 -7.06 11.18 29.72
N PHE A 296 -7.93 12.18 29.65
CA PHE A 296 -7.73 13.46 30.32
C PHE A 296 -8.85 13.71 31.32
N ASP A 297 -8.48 14.20 32.49
CA ASP A 297 -9.41 14.46 33.59
C ASP A 297 -10.06 15.85 33.51
N SER A 298 -9.56 16.73 32.63
CA SER A 298 -10.16 18.04 32.35
C SER A 298 -9.86 18.52 30.91
N ILE A 299 -10.60 19.52 30.46
CA ILE A 299 -10.42 20.14 29.13
C ILE A 299 -9.08 20.90 29.06
N GLU A 300 -8.69 21.55 30.15
CA GLU A 300 -7.45 22.32 30.23
C GLU A 300 -6.22 21.42 30.01
N VAL A 301 -6.19 20.25 30.66
CA VAL A 301 -5.10 19.27 30.50
C VAL A 301 -5.08 18.70 29.08
N LEU A 302 -6.25 18.47 28.47
CA LEU A 302 -6.35 18.05 27.06
C LEU A 302 -5.73 19.10 26.13
N VAL A 303 -6.09 20.37 26.28
CA VAL A 303 -5.59 21.48 25.44
C VAL A 303 -4.07 21.67 25.61
N GLU A 304 -3.56 21.56 26.84
CA GLU A 304 -2.12 21.61 27.10
C GLU A 304 -1.38 20.48 26.36
N GLN A 305 -1.87 19.24 26.47
CA GLN A 305 -1.27 18.11 25.75
C GLN A 305 -1.34 18.27 24.23
N MET A 306 -2.48 18.73 23.70
CA MET A 306 -2.63 18.99 22.26
C MET A 306 -1.65 20.05 21.76
N THR A 307 -1.39 21.08 22.56
CA THR A 307 -0.40 22.12 22.22
C THR A 307 1.01 21.52 22.15
N GLN A 308 1.39 20.69 23.13
CA GLN A 308 2.67 19.98 23.13
C GLN A 308 2.80 19.02 21.93
N ASP A 309 1.73 18.31 21.56
CA ASP A 309 1.70 17.41 20.41
C ASP A 309 1.94 18.19 19.10
N VAL A 310 1.35 19.38 18.97
CA VAL A 310 1.55 20.28 17.81
C VAL A 310 2.99 20.79 17.73
N GLU A 311 3.56 21.24 18.84
CA GLU A 311 4.96 21.68 18.89
C GLU A 311 5.90 20.55 18.48
N ARG A 312 5.71 19.35 19.03
CA ARG A 312 6.52 18.17 18.69
C ARG A 312 6.36 17.76 17.23
N CYS A 313 5.14 17.82 16.70
CA CYS A 313 4.86 17.58 15.29
C CYS A 313 5.66 18.55 14.41
N ARG A 314 5.63 19.84 14.73
CA ARG A 314 6.39 20.88 14.02
C ARG A 314 7.89 20.62 14.01
N GLU A 315 8.46 20.23 15.15
CA GLU A 315 9.88 19.88 15.25
C GLU A 315 10.24 18.73 14.31
N ILE A 316 9.47 17.63 14.34
CA ILE A 316 9.75 16.44 13.52
C ILE A 316 9.63 16.75 12.03
N LEU A 317 8.56 17.44 11.63
CA LEU A 317 8.29 17.71 10.22
C LEU A 317 9.21 18.80 9.64
N SER A 318 9.82 19.65 10.46
CA SER A 318 10.79 20.65 9.99
C SER A 318 12.04 20.04 9.33
N ALA A 319 12.35 18.78 9.64
CA ALA A 319 13.49 18.04 9.09
C ALA A 319 13.13 17.10 7.93
N ILE A 320 11.85 17.02 7.54
CA ILE A 320 11.34 16.01 6.61
C ILE A 320 10.62 16.71 5.46
N VAL A 321 11.08 16.48 4.24
CA VAL A 321 10.38 16.96 3.04
C VAL A 321 9.23 15.99 2.74
N PRO A 322 8.00 16.48 2.48
CA PRO A 322 6.90 15.61 2.09
C PRO A 322 7.20 14.84 0.79
N SER A 323 6.61 13.64 0.65
CA SER A 323 6.79 12.78 -0.53
C SER A 323 6.02 13.21 -1.77
#